data_AF-A0A2H4MWH6-F1
#
_entry.id   AF-A0A2H4MWH6-F1
#
_cell.length_a   1.000
_cell.length_b   1.000
_cell.length_c   1.000
_cell.angle_alpha   90.00
_cell.angle_beta   90.00
_cell.angle_gamma   90.00
#
_symmetry.space_group_name_H-M   'P 1'
#
loop_
_entity.id
_entity.type
_entity.pdbx_description
1 polymer ?
#
loop_
_entity_poly.entity_id
_entity_poly.type
_entity_poly.pdbx_seq_one_letter_code
_entity_poly.pdbx_strand_id
1 'polypeptide(L)'
;QGWVANRFYYQTSIPLKDAAIMANCPHPEVRRQWVQRILDHDGEGESGGGIEAWLRLGEAVGLTRESLLSEERVLPGVRFAVDAYVNFARRACWQEAACSSLTELFAPQIHQSRLDSWPQHYTWIEPQGYDYFRSRLGQARRDVEHGLSLALEWCDTAEKQQRMLDILQFKLDILWSMLDAM
;
A
#
# COMPACT_ATOMS: atom_id res chain seq x y z
N GLN A 1 14.55 -2.11 -11.70
CA GLN A 1 13.50 -2.78 -12.50
C GLN A 1 12.79 -3.91 -11.73
N GLY A 2 13.49 -4.95 -11.26
CA GLY A 2 12.86 -6.08 -10.53
C GLY A 2 11.98 -5.67 -9.35
N TRP A 3 12.46 -4.73 -8.52
CA TRP A 3 11.68 -4.14 -7.43
C TRP A 3 10.40 -3.45 -7.90
N VAL A 4 10.44 -2.66 -8.98
CA VAL A 4 9.28 -1.92 -9.51
C VAL A 4 8.21 -2.88 -10.00
N ALA A 5 8.60 -3.93 -10.74
CA ALA A 5 7.69 -4.94 -11.26
C ALA A 5 7.02 -5.76 -10.15
N ASN A 6 7.79 -6.19 -9.15
CA ASN A 6 7.25 -6.97 -8.03
C ASN A 6 6.36 -6.14 -7.11
N ARG A 7 6.76 -4.91 -6.80
CA ARG A 7 5.96 -4.01 -5.96
C ARG A 7 4.67 -3.58 -6.62
N PHE A 8 4.57 -3.59 -7.95
CA PHE A 8 3.32 -3.32 -8.65
C PHE A 8 2.20 -4.25 -8.18
N TYR A 9 2.51 -5.53 -7.91
CA TYR A 9 1.53 -6.48 -7.37
C TYR A 9 0.99 -6.06 -5.99
N TYR A 10 1.84 -5.50 -5.13
CA TYR A 10 1.39 -4.92 -3.87
C TYR A 10 0.47 -3.72 -4.12
N GLN A 11 0.80 -2.87 -5.10
CA GLN A 11 0.01 -1.68 -5.41
C GLN A 11 -1.39 -2.00 -5.95
N THR A 12 -1.51 -2.99 -6.84
CA THR A 12 -2.80 -3.45 -7.37
C THR A 12 -3.61 -4.23 -6.33
N SER A 13 -2.95 -4.80 -5.33
CA SER A 13 -3.61 -5.50 -4.22
C SER A 13 -4.17 -4.58 -3.13
N ILE A 14 -3.70 -3.33 -3.01
CA ILE A 14 -4.22 -2.36 -2.03
C ILE A 14 -5.73 -2.12 -2.18
N PRO A 15 -6.27 -1.74 -3.35
CA PRO A 15 -7.71 -1.53 -3.51
C PRO A 15 -8.53 -2.80 -3.26
N LEU A 16 -8.00 -3.98 -3.59
CA LEU A 16 -8.64 -5.27 -3.28
C LEU A 16 -8.74 -5.51 -1.77
N LYS A 17 -7.66 -5.25 -1.05
CA LYS A 17 -7.60 -5.31 0.42
C LYS A 17 -8.55 -4.29 1.04
N ASP A 18 -8.59 -3.05 0.54
CA ASP A 18 -9.46 -2.00 1.06
C ASP A 18 -10.95 -2.27 0.78
N ALA A 19 -11.28 -2.82 -0.39
CA ALA A 19 -12.63 -3.28 -0.69
C ALA A 19 -13.06 -4.43 0.25
N ALA A 20 -12.15 -5.35 0.58
CA ALA A 20 -12.45 -6.42 1.55
C ALA A 20 -12.74 -5.88 2.96
N ILE A 21 -12.01 -4.86 3.41
CA ILE A 21 -12.29 -4.14 4.68
C ILE A 21 -13.70 -3.53 4.62
N MET A 22 -14.03 -2.83 3.53
CA MET A 22 -15.34 -2.21 3.37
C MET A 22 -16.48 -3.24 3.34
N ALA A 23 -16.27 -4.40 2.73
CA ALA A 23 -17.25 -5.50 2.70
C ALA A 23 -17.54 -6.05 4.11
N ASN A 24 -16.53 -6.05 5.00
CA ASN A 24 -16.66 -6.49 6.40
C ASN A 24 -17.11 -5.38 7.36
N CYS A 25 -17.23 -4.13 6.90
CA CYS A 25 -17.54 -2.97 7.73
C CYS A 25 -19.02 -2.59 7.60
N PRO A 26 -19.88 -2.82 8.61
CA PRO A 26 -21.30 -2.45 8.54
C PRO A 26 -21.55 -0.94 8.67
N HIS A 27 -20.54 -0.16 9.06
CA HIS A 27 -20.60 1.27 9.39
C HIS A 27 -20.45 2.20 8.16
N PRO A 28 -21.53 2.85 7.69
CA PRO A 28 -21.46 3.70 6.49
C PRO A 28 -20.51 4.89 6.61
N GLU A 29 -20.40 5.50 7.79
CA GLU A 29 -19.52 6.61 8.11
C GLU A 29 -18.03 6.25 7.93
N VAL A 30 -17.65 5.03 8.34
CA VAL A 30 -16.29 4.51 8.12
C VAL A 30 -16.08 4.23 6.64
N ARG A 31 -17.04 3.56 5.98
CA ARG A 31 -16.94 3.24 4.54
C ARG A 31 -16.82 4.48 3.65
N ARG A 32 -17.52 5.58 3.99
CA ARG A 32 -17.44 6.87 3.25
C ARG A 32 -16.03 7.47 3.30
N GLN A 33 -15.29 7.26 4.38
CA GLN A 33 -13.89 7.70 4.47
C GLN A 33 -12.96 6.67 3.82
N TRP A 34 -13.20 5.37 4.05
CA TRP A 34 -12.34 4.29 3.57
C TRP A 34 -12.31 4.18 2.04
N VAL A 35 -13.42 4.49 1.37
CA VAL A 35 -13.50 4.43 -0.11
C VAL A 35 -12.49 5.34 -0.80
N GLN A 36 -12.07 6.45 -0.16
CA GLN A 36 -11.06 7.34 -0.73
C GLN A 36 -9.75 6.62 -1.03
N ARG A 37 -9.38 5.59 -0.24
CA ARG A 37 -8.17 4.79 -0.48
C ARG A 37 -8.22 4.03 -1.80
N ILE A 38 -9.41 3.54 -2.18
CA ILE A 38 -9.63 2.88 -3.46
C ILE A 38 -9.52 3.90 -4.59
N LEU A 39 -10.18 5.06 -4.45
CA LEU A 39 -10.13 6.14 -5.44
C LEU A 39 -8.71 6.70 -5.63
N ASP A 40 -7.94 6.83 -4.55
CA ASP A 40 -6.55 7.30 -4.60
C ASP A 40 -5.64 6.33 -5.39
N HIS A 41 -5.97 5.03 -5.41
CA HIS A 41 -5.23 4.00 -6.15
C HIS A 41 -5.73 3.80 -7.59
N ASP A 42 -7.04 3.69 -7.77
CA ASP A 42 -7.67 3.39 -9.06
C ASP A 42 -7.84 4.65 -9.93
N GLY A 43 -8.02 5.80 -9.29
CA GLY A 43 -8.31 7.08 -9.94
C GLY A 43 -9.80 7.43 -9.97
N GLU A 44 -10.10 8.63 -10.45
CA GLU A 44 -11.47 9.14 -10.63
C GLU A 44 -11.70 9.52 -12.10
N GLY A 45 -12.68 8.88 -12.76
CA GLY A 45 -13.00 9.14 -14.16
C GLY A 45 -11.81 8.87 -15.08
N GLU A 46 -11.38 9.89 -15.83
CA GLU A 46 -10.20 9.82 -16.71
C GLU A 46 -8.88 10.10 -15.99
N SER A 47 -8.92 10.53 -14.72
CA SER A 47 -7.70 10.76 -13.92
C SER A 47 -7.12 9.45 -13.44
N GLY A 48 -5.91 9.12 -13.87
CA GLY A 48 -5.21 7.91 -13.42
C GLY A 48 -4.75 8.03 -11.97
N GLY A 49 -5.09 7.05 -11.13
CA GLY A 49 -4.70 7.01 -9.72
C GLY A 49 -3.26 6.54 -9.46
N GLY A 50 -3.00 6.11 -8.23
CA GLY A 50 -1.71 5.57 -7.79
C GLY A 50 -1.20 4.38 -8.62
N ILE A 51 -2.09 3.53 -9.13
CA ILE A 51 -1.71 2.42 -10.02
C ILE A 51 -1.12 2.95 -11.32
N GLU A 52 -1.72 3.98 -11.91
CA GLU A 52 -1.17 4.60 -13.11
C GLU A 52 0.14 5.34 -12.87
N ALA A 53 0.25 6.03 -11.74
CA ALA A 53 1.51 6.65 -11.34
C ALA A 53 2.63 5.60 -11.16
N TRP A 54 2.29 4.38 -10.71
CA TRP A 54 3.26 3.28 -10.63
C TRP A 54 3.61 2.70 -12.00
N LEU A 55 2.67 2.63 -12.95
CA LEU A 55 2.97 2.24 -14.33
C LEU A 55 3.94 3.24 -14.98
N ARG A 56 3.76 4.54 -14.75
CA ARG A 56 4.71 5.59 -15.18
C ARG A 56 6.09 5.44 -14.52
N LEU A 57 6.16 5.00 -13.27
CA LEU A 57 7.43 4.62 -12.65
C LEU A 57 8.07 3.42 -13.36
N GLY A 58 7.27 2.43 -13.77
CA GLY A 58 7.72 1.31 -14.61
C GLY A 58 8.40 1.79 -15.89
N GLU A 59 7.74 2.67 -16.63
CA GLU A 59 8.26 3.28 -17.86
C GLU A 59 9.54 4.08 -17.60
N ALA A 60 9.55 4.89 -16.54
CA ALA A 60 10.70 5.69 -16.14
C ALA A 60 11.94 4.84 -15.78
N VAL A 61 11.75 3.57 -15.39
CA VAL A 61 12.86 2.64 -15.15
C VAL A 61 13.14 1.70 -16.33
N GLY A 62 12.54 1.94 -17.49
CA GLY A 62 12.75 1.18 -18.73
C GLY A 62 11.94 -0.12 -18.84
N LEU A 63 10.81 -0.24 -18.15
CA LEU A 63 9.86 -1.34 -18.33
C LEU A 63 8.71 -0.92 -19.23
N THR A 64 8.12 -1.86 -19.98
CA THR A 64 6.86 -1.63 -20.68
C THR A 64 5.68 -1.77 -19.73
N ARG A 65 4.57 -1.09 -20.02
CA ARG A 65 3.31 -1.26 -19.26
C ARG A 65 2.87 -2.72 -19.23
N GLU A 66 2.95 -3.42 -20.36
CA GLU A 66 2.62 -4.84 -20.48
C GLU A 66 3.47 -5.72 -19.56
N SER A 67 4.76 -5.40 -19.36
CA SER A 67 5.62 -6.14 -18.43
C SER A 67 5.19 -6.01 -16.98
N LEU A 68 4.51 -4.93 -16.59
CA LEU A 68 3.93 -4.78 -15.25
C LEU A 68 2.54 -5.43 -15.18
N LEU A 69 1.68 -5.13 -16.15
CA LEU A 69 0.29 -5.61 -16.20
C LEU A 69 0.16 -7.12 -16.35
N SER A 70 1.11 -7.78 -17.02
CA SER A 70 1.15 -9.24 -17.14
C SER A 70 1.48 -9.96 -15.83
N GLU A 71 2.07 -9.26 -14.86
CA GLU A 71 2.56 -9.81 -13.60
C GLU A 71 3.54 -10.99 -13.72
N GLU A 72 4.07 -11.28 -14.92
CA GLU A 72 4.93 -12.45 -15.17
C GLU A 72 6.22 -12.43 -14.35
N ARG A 73 6.66 -11.23 -13.94
CA ARG A 73 7.88 -11.00 -13.16
C ARG A 73 7.64 -11.01 -11.65
N VAL A 74 6.40 -11.20 -11.21
CA VAL A 74 6.05 -11.25 -9.78
C VAL A 74 6.51 -12.57 -9.21
N LEU A 75 7.49 -12.50 -8.30
CA LEU A 75 8.07 -13.66 -7.65
C LEU A 75 7.06 -14.34 -6.73
N PRO A 76 7.08 -15.68 -6.61
CA PRO A 76 6.15 -16.40 -5.76
C PRO A 76 6.18 -15.95 -4.30
N GLY A 77 7.36 -15.66 -3.73
CA GLY A 77 7.51 -15.17 -2.36
C GLY A 77 6.83 -13.81 -2.15
N VAL A 78 6.94 -12.90 -3.13
CA VAL A 78 6.24 -11.62 -3.14
C VAL A 78 4.73 -11.86 -3.22
N ARG A 79 4.29 -12.71 -4.14
CA ARG A 79 2.87 -13.04 -4.32
C ARG A 79 2.26 -13.58 -3.03
N PHE A 80 2.89 -14.56 -2.38
CA PHE A 80 2.40 -15.12 -1.13
C PHE A 80 2.35 -14.11 0.02
N ALA A 81 3.38 -13.26 0.16
CA ALA A 81 3.39 -12.23 1.19
C ALA A 81 2.26 -11.20 0.98
N VAL A 82 2.05 -10.74 -0.25
CA VAL A 82 0.97 -9.79 -0.58
C VAL A 82 -0.41 -10.45 -0.44
N ASP A 83 -0.57 -11.69 -0.91
CA ASP A 83 -1.83 -12.44 -0.79
C ASP A 83 -2.20 -12.69 0.67
N ALA A 84 -1.23 -12.92 1.55
CA ALA A 84 -1.47 -13.02 2.99
C ALA A 84 -2.14 -11.75 3.53
N TYR A 85 -1.76 -10.57 3.02
CA TYR A 85 -2.35 -9.31 3.44
C TYR A 85 -3.82 -9.18 3.03
N VAL A 86 -4.12 -9.49 1.77
CA VAL A 86 -5.49 -9.49 1.25
C VAL A 86 -6.34 -10.52 1.98
N ASN A 87 -5.81 -11.73 2.20
CA ASN A 87 -6.52 -12.81 2.91
C ASN A 87 -6.80 -12.47 4.37
N PHE A 88 -5.87 -11.80 5.06
CA PHE A 88 -6.11 -11.28 6.41
C PHE A 88 -7.29 -10.31 6.41
N ALA A 89 -7.30 -9.33 5.51
CA ALA A 89 -8.37 -8.34 5.44
C ALA A 89 -9.75 -8.93 5.10
N ARG A 90 -9.79 -10.03 4.33
CA ARG A 90 -11.03 -10.76 4.05
C ARG A 90 -11.61 -11.48 5.26
N ARG A 91 -10.77 -11.92 6.20
CA ARG A 91 -11.17 -12.86 7.28
C ARG A 91 -11.23 -12.23 8.67
N ALA A 92 -10.36 -11.25 8.95
CA ALA A 92 -10.34 -10.55 10.23
C ALA A 92 -11.57 -9.63 10.36
N CYS A 93 -11.86 -9.19 11.59
CA CYS A 93 -12.83 -8.11 11.78
C CYS A 93 -12.30 -6.83 11.12
N TRP A 94 -13.22 -5.94 10.71
CA TRP A 94 -12.86 -4.77 9.91
C TRP A 94 -11.91 -3.82 10.63
N GLN A 95 -11.97 -3.72 11.97
CA GLN A 95 -11.07 -2.88 12.77
C GLN A 95 -9.62 -3.37 12.71
N GLU A 96 -9.41 -4.68 12.90
CA GLU A 96 -8.08 -5.30 12.80
C GLU A 96 -7.52 -5.17 11.39
N ALA A 97 -8.35 -5.44 10.39
CA ALA A 97 -7.97 -5.30 8.99
C ALA A 97 -7.64 -3.85 8.62
N ALA A 98 -8.43 -2.87 9.09
CA ALA A 98 -8.17 -1.45 8.88
C ALA A 98 -6.87 -0.99 9.55
N CYS A 99 -6.69 -1.31 10.83
CA CYS A 99 -5.53 -0.85 11.61
C CYS A 99 -4.21 -1.51 11.17
N SER A 100 -4.25 -2.65 10.49
CA SER A 100 -3.05 -3.21 9.82
C SER A 100 -2.44 -2.29 8.76
N SER A 101 -3.14 -1.23 8.33
CA SER A 101 -2.57 -0.23 7.41
C SER A 101 -1.53 0.68 8.10
N LEU A 102 -1.47 0.72 9.43
CA LEU A 102 -0.70 1.70 10.22
C LEU A 102 0.81 1.70 10.00
N THR A 103 1.37 0.73 9.27
CA THR A 103 2.72 0.90 8.68
C THR A 103 2.84 2.15 7.79
N GLU A 104 1.73 2.72 7.35
CA GLU A 104 1.68 4.03 6.67
C GLU A 104 2.22 5.17 7.52
N LEU A 105 2.29 5.04 8.86
CA LEU A 105 3.02 5.97 9.74
C LEU A 105 4.47 6.17 9.30
N PHE A 106 5.08 5.13 8.72
CA PHE A 106 6.48 5.12 8.30
C PHE A 106 6.66 5.40 6.80
N ALA A 107 5.57 5.39 6.02
CA ALA A 107 5.62 5.51 4.56
C ALA A 107 6.16 6.87 4.06
N PRO A 108 5.81 8.03 4.65
CA PRO A 108 6.32 9.31 4.20
C PRO A 108 7.85 9.39 4.22
N GLN A 109 8.49 8.85 5.26
CA GLN A 109 9.95 8.88 5.41
C GLN A 109 10.65 8.10 4.27
N ILE A 110 10.19 6.89 3.96
CA ILE A 110 10.79 6.06 2.89
C ILE A 110 10.46 6.60 1.49
N HIS A 111 9.35 7.31 1.32
CA HIS A 111 9.06 8.02 0.06
C HIS A 111 9.98 9.21 -0.12
N GLN A 112 10.16 10.02 0.92
CA GLN A 112 11.08 11.17 0.90
C GLN A 112 12.52 10.72 0.63
N SER A 113 12.98 9.64 1.28
CA SER A 113 14.35 9.15 1.08
C SER A 113 14.64 8.76 -0.37
N ARG A 114 13.65 8.23 -1.11
CA ARG A 114 13.78 7.93 -2.55
C ARG A 114 13.82 9.20 -3.38
N LEU A 115 12.95 10.17 -3.07
CA LEU A 115 12.92 11.46 -3.75
C LEU A 115 14.24 12.23 -3.60
N ASP A 116 14.89 12.12 -2.44
CA ASP A 116 16.15 12.81 -2.16
C ASP A 116 17.36 12.12 -2.83
N SER A 117 17.39 10.78 -2.84
CA SER A 117 18.58 10.01 -3.21
C SER A 117 18.59 9.50 -4.66
N TRP A 118 17.44 9.06 -5.20
CA TRP A 118 17.40 8.43 -6.53
C TRP A 118 17.85 9.36 -7.66
N PRO A 119 17.47 10.65 -7.70
CA PRO A 119 17.95 11.56 -8.75
C PRO A 119 19.48 11.75 -8.74
N GLN A 120 20.15 11.53 -7.60
CA GLN A 120 21.60 11.65 -7.47
C GLN A 120 22.33 10.40 -7.95
N HIS A 121 21.76 9.21 -7.70
CA HIS A 121 22.41 7.93 -7.95
C HIS A 121 21.97 7.25 -9.26
N TYR A 122 20.75 7.50 -9.70
CA TYR A 122 20.11 6.86 -10.85
C TYR A 122 19.55 7.93 -11.79
N THR A 123 20.46 8.72 -12.36
CA THR A 123 20.14 9.88 -13.22
C THR A 123 19.40 9.53 -14.51
N TRP A 124 19.34 8.25 -14.86
CA TRP A 124 18.62 7.70 -16.01
C TRP A 124 17.12 7.47 -15.74
N ILE A 125 16.66 7.60 -14.48
CA ILE A 125 15.24 7.49 -14.15
C ILE A 125 14.54 8.80 -14.49
N GLU A 126 13.58 8.75 -15.40
CA GLU A 126 12.83 9.92 -15.85
C GLU A 126 12.06 10.62 -14.69
N PRO A 127 12.03 11.98 -14.63
CA PRO A 127 11.44 12.73 -13.52
C PRO A 127 9.97 12.41 -13.19
N GLN A 128 9.20 11.97 -14.19
CA GLN A 128 7.80 11.56 -14.05
C GLN A 128 7.62 10.28 -13.22
N GLY A 129 8.64 9.43 -13.13
CA GLY A 129 8.59 8.21 -12.30
C GLY A 129 8.46 8.50 -10.79
N TYR A 130 8.79 9.72 -10.37
CA TYR A 130 8.73 10.13 -8.96
C TYR A 130 7.34 10.59 -8.50
N ASP A 131 6.37 10.72 -9.40
CA ASP A 131 5.03 11.25 -9.09
C ASP A 131 4.30 10.43 -8.04
N TYR A 132 4.41 9.10 -8.11
CA TYR A 132 3.81 8.21 -7.11
C TYR A 132 4.35 8.49 -5.70
N PHE A 133 5.67 8.68 -5.55
CA PHE A 133 6.24 8.95 -4.23
C PHE A 133 5.83 10.32 -3.69
N ARG A 134 5.75 11.33 -4.57
CA ARG A 134 5.28 12.68 -4.20
C ARG A 134 3.82 12.66 -3.74
N SER A 135 2.93 11.98 -4.46
CA SER A 135 1.51 11.92 -4.10
C SER A 135 1.28 11.23 -2.74
N ARG A 136 2.03 10.15 -2.45
CA ARG A 136 1.92 9.42 -1.18
C ARG A 136 2.32 10.23 0.05
N LEU A 137 3.13 11.28 -0.05
CA LEU A 137 3.46 12.15 1.09
C LEU A 137 2.20 12.81 1.68
N GLY A 138 1.30 13.27 0.82
CA GLY A 138 0.03 13.87 1.23
C GLY A 138 -1.04 12.83 1.58
N GLN A 139 -1.18 11.79 0.75
CA GLN A 139 -2.19 10.74 0.95
C GLN A 139 -1.97 9.95 2.24
N ALA A 140 -0.74 9.49 2.51
CA ALA A 140 -0.42 8.68 3.68
C ALA A 140 -0.71 9.42 5.00
N ARG A 141 -0.56 10.75 5.03
CA ARG A 141 -0.87 11.55 6.22
C ARG A 141 -2.37 11.51 6.55
N ARG A 142 -3.24 11.70 5.55
CA ARG A 142 -4.70 11.60 5.71
C ARG A 142 -5.12 10.18 6.12
N ASP A 143 -4.54 9.19 5.45
CA ASP A 143 -4.79 7.77 5.68
C ASP A 143 -4.50 7.35 7.13
N VAL A 144 -3.38 7.84 7.68
CA VAL A 144 -2.94 7.58 9.05
C VAL A 144 -3.80 8.29 10.09
N GLU A 145 -4.27 9.52 9.84
CA GLU A 145 -5.14 10.23 10.78
C GLU A 145 -6.40 9.41 11.10
N HIS A 146 -7.05 8.87 10.07
CA HIS A 146 -8.21 8.00 10.25
C HIS A 146 -7.85 6.65 10.89
N GLY A 147 -6.81 5.98 10.39
CA GLY A 147 -6.38 4.68 10.91
C GLY A 147 -5.96 4.72 12.39
N LEU A 148 -5.27 5.79 12.80
CA LEU A 148 -4.81 5.97 14.18
C LEU A 148 -5.98 6.26 15.12
N SER A 149 -6.95 7.08 14.70
CA SER A 149 -8.18 7.30 15.46
C SER A 149 -8.93 5.99 15.71
N LEU A 150 -9.09 5.16 14.67
CA LEU A 150 -9.74 3.85 14.79
C LEU A 150 -9.00 2.92 15.75
N ALA A 151 -7.67 2.89 15.69
CA ALA A 151 -6.87 2.05 16.58
C ALA A 151 -6.98 2.52 18.05
N LEU A 152 -6.92 3.82 18.31
CA LEU A 152 -7.05 4.40 19.65
C LEU A 152 -8.44 4.16 20.27
N GLU A 153 -9.49 4.20 19.45
CA GLU A 153 -10.85 3.91 19.91
C GLU A 153 -11.08 2.41 20.14
N TRP A 154 -10.62 1.56 19.21
CA TRP A 154 -10.88 0.11 19.26
C TRP A 154 -10.03 -0.63 20.29
N CYS A 155 -8.77 -0.25 20.44
CA CYS A 155 -7.78 -0.95 21.29
C CYS A 155 -7.81 -0.43 22.73
N ASP A 156 -8.99 -0.51 23.35
CA ASP A 156 -9.30 0.02 24.69
C ASP A 156 -8.92 -0.91 25.85
N THR A 157 -8.42 -2.12 25.55
CA THR A 157 -7.93 -3.07 26.55
C THR A 157 -6.50 -3.51 26.24
N ALA A 158 -5.75 -3.93 27.27
CA ALA A 158 -4.39 -4.45 27.12
C ALA A 158 -4.32 -5.64 26.14
N GLU A 159 -5.33 -6.50 26.14
CA GLU A 159 -5.43 -7.64 25.21
C GLU A 159 -5.54 -7.18 23.76
N LYS A 160 -6.44 -6.22 23.47
CA LYS A 160 -6.59 -5.68 22.12
C LYS A 160 -5.35 -4.90 21.67
N GLN A 161 -4.71 -4.16 22.59
CA GLN A 161 -3.48 -3.44 22.30
C GLN A 161 -2.35 -4.40 21.92
N GLN A 162 -2.13 -5.45 22.70
CA GLN A 162 -1.11 -6.46 22.38
C GLN A 162 -1.41 -7.15 21.05
N ARG A 163 -2.66 -7.54 20.83
CA ARG A 163 -3.08 -8.13 19.55
C ARG A 163 -2.85 -7.19 18.36
N MET A 164 -3.09 -5.89 18.53
CA MET A 164 -2.85 -4.91 17.47
C MET A 164 -1.36 -4.73 17.17
N LEU A 165 -0.49 -4.80 18.18
CA LEU A 165 0.96 -4.82 17.98
C LEU A 165 1.39 -6.05 17.18
N ASP A 166 0.85 -7.23 17.48
CA ASP A 166 1.14 -8.46 16.73
C ASP A 166 0.64 -8.37 15.28
N ILE A 167 -0.52 -7.75 15.04
CA ILE A 167 -1.03 -7.48 13.69
C ILE A 167 -0.13 -6.52 12.93
N LEU A 168 0.39 -5.48 13.60
CA LEU A 168 1.33 -4.55 12.99
C LEU A 168 2.67 -5.25 12.68
N GLN A 169 3.14 -6.15 13.55
CA GLN A 169 4.30 -6.99 13.29
C GLN A 169 4.08 -7.89 12.07
N PHE A 170 2.93 -8.57 11.98
CA PHE A 170 2.55 -9.34 10.79
C PHE A 170 2.62 -8.50 9.51
N LYS A 171 2.16 -7.25 9.55
CA LYS A 171 2.26 -6.35 8.40
C LYS A 171 3.73 -6.00 8.07
N LEU A 172 4.58 -5.79 9.07
CA LEU A 172 6.01 -5.57 8.85
C LEU A 172 6.68 -6.81 8.22
N ASP A 173 6.32 -8.00 8.69
CA ASP A 173 6.85 -9.27 8.16
C ASP A 173 6.48 -9.49 6.69
N ILE A 174 5.27 -9.08 6.27
CA ILE A 174 4.88 -9.08 4.85
C ILE A 174 5.84 -8.21 4.03
N LEU A 175 6.05 -6.96 4.46
CA LEU A 175 6.89 -6.01 3.74
C LEU A 175 8.35 -6.47 3.69
N TRP A 176 8.82 -7.11 4.75
CA TRP A 176 10.16 -7.68 4.84
C TRP A 176 10.30 -8.89 3.91
N SER A 177 9.37 -9.84 3.98
CA SER A 177 9.38 -11.07 3.16
C SER A 177 9.32 -10.77 1.65
N MET A 178 8.63 -9.70 1.26
CA MET A 178 8.66 -9.23 -0.13
C MET A 178 10.05 -8.84 -0.58
N LEU A 179 10.85 -8.21 0.29
CA LEU A 179 12.23 -7.82 -0.02
C LEU A 179 13.19 -9.01 0.08
N ASP A 180 12.97 -9.95 1.01
CA ASP A 180 13.78 -11.19 1.07
C ASP A 180 13.70 -12.00 -0.23
N ALA A 181 12.56 -11.92 -0.93
CA ALA A 181 12.37 -12.59 -2.22
C ALA A 181 13.09 -11.87 -3.38
N MET A 182 13.40 -10.57 -3.28
CA MET A 182 13.92 -9.73 -4.38
C MET A 182 15.43 -9.56 -4.33
#